data_AF-A0A937SH01-F1
#
_entry.id   AF-A0A937SH01-F1
#
_cell.length_a   1.000
_cell.length_b   1.000
_cell.length_c   1.000
_cell.angle_alpha   90.00
_cell.angle_beta   90.00
_cell.angle_gamma   90.00
#
_symmetry.space_group_name_H-M   'P 1'
#
loop_
_entity.id
_entity.type
_entity.pdbx_description
1 polymer ?
#
loop_
_entity_poly.entity_id
_entity_poly.type
_entity_poly.pdbx_seq_one_letter_code
_entity_poly.pdbx_strand_id
1 'polypeptide(L)'
;MPIKWSALQVSHAMDEVEHQLSLAEVFLDEAKAKAREARNIASLPAYVDDRLVRLITEIERIDHIKIAIKSVRNAIPKGAIQAEQEQRKAGIQQSLGL
;
A
#
# COMPACT_ATOMS: atom_id res chain seq x y z
N MET A 1 -20.95 -17.36 -3.94
CA MET A 1 -20.31 -17.97 -5.13
C MET A 1 -18.91 -18.43 -4.73
N PRO A 2 -18.44 -19.59 -5.22
CA PRO A 2 -17.03 -19.96 -5.04
C PRO A 2 -16.15 -18.98 -5.83
N ILE A 3 -15.24 -18.30 -5.14
CA ILE A 3 -14.22 -17.46 -5.78
C ILE A 3 -13.17 -18.37 -6.43
N LYS A 4 -12.77 -18.05 -7.68
CA LYS A 4 -11.81 -18.85 -8.47
C LYS A 4 -10.34 -18.44 -8.23
N TRP A 5 -10.09 -17.64 -7.20
CA TRP A 5 -8.83 -17.01 -6.88
C TRP A 5 -8.64 -17.06 -5.35
N SER A 6 -7.39 -16.95 -4.89
CA SER A 6 -7.07 -17.02 -3.46
C SER A 6 -7.24 -15.67 -2.77
N ALA A 7 -8.27 -15.55 -1.93
CA ALA A 7 -8.47 -14.37 -1.09
C ALA A 7 -7.35 -14.22 -0.07
N LEU A 8 -6.82 -15.33 0.45
CA LEU A 8 -5.69 -15.32 1.36
C LEU A 8 -4.42 -14.77 0.71
N GLN A 9 -4.10 -15.20 -0.52
CA GLN A 9 -2.91 -14.68 -1.23
C GLN A 9 -3.05 -13.20 -1.57
N VAL A 10 -4.24 -12.75 -2.00
CA VAL A 10 -4.47 -11.32 -2.26
C VAL A 10 -4.31 -10.50 -0.98
N SER A 11 -4.83 -10.98 0.16
CA SER A 11 -4.64 -10.31 1.45
C SER A 11 -3.16 -10.21 1.81
N HIS A 12 -2.42 -11.31 1.71
CA HIS A 12 -1.00 -11.35 2.02
C HIS A 12 -0.18 -10.39 1.13
N ALA A 13 -0.47 -10.37 -0.18
CA ALA A 13 0.16 -9.43 -1.08
C ALA A 13 -0.09 -7.97 -0.68
N MET A 14 -1.29 -7.64 -0.19
CA MET A 14 -1.58 -6.30 0.31
C MET A 14 -0.82 -5.97 1.61
N ASP A 15 -0.60 -6.96 2.48
CA ASP A 15 0.23 -6.79 3.68
C ASP A 15 1.70 -6.51 3.31
N GLU A 16 2.24 -7.22 2.31
CA GLU A 16 3.59 -6.98 1.80
C GLU A 16 3.73 -5.58 1.17
N VAL A 17 2.74 -5.13 0.38
CA VAL A 17 2.74 -3.79 -0.21
C VAL A 17 2.66 -2.71 0.88
N GLU A 18 1.79 -2.88 1.88
CA GLU A 18 1.69 -1.95 3.01
C GLU A 18 2.99 -1.91 3.82
N HIS A 19 3.66 -3.04 4.00
CA HIS A 19 4.96 -3.09 4.63
C HIS A 19 6.00 -2.27 3.86
N GLN A 20 6.09 -2.41 2.54
CA GLN A 20 7.00 -1.60 1.73
C GLN A 20 6.71 -0.10 1.85
N LEU A 21 5.44 0.31 1.91
CA LEU A 21 5.09 1.71 2.13
C LEU A 21 5.55 2.22 3.51
N SER A 22 5.44 1.39 4.56
CA SER A 22 5.93 1.76 5.89
C SER A 22 7.45 1.99 5.90
N LEU A 23 8.19 1.19 5.13
CA LEU A 23 9.64 1.36 4.98
C LEU A 23 9.97 2.63 4.17
N ALA A 24 9.14 2.98 3.19
CA ALA A 24 9.32 4.15 2.34
C ALA A 24 8.99 5.48 3.04
N GLU A 25 8.17 5.46 4.10
CA GLU A 25 7.62 6.66 4.76
C GLU A 25 8.71 7.65 5.18
N VAL A 26 9.79 7.14 5.81
CA VAL A 26 10.91 7.99 6.24
C VAL A 26 11.64 8.66 5.08
N PHE A 27 11.82 7.96 3.95
CA PHE A 27 12.49 8.51 2.77
C PHE A 27 11.63 9.57 2.08
N LEU A 28 10.31 9.39 2.07
CA LEU A 28 9.37 10.36 1.52
C LEU A 28 9.25 11.60 2.40
N ASP A 29 9.28 11.43 3.72
CA ASP A 29 9.35 12.55 4.65
C ASP A 29 10.65 13.35 4.48
N GLU A 30 11.79 12.66 4.32
CA GLU A 30 13.07 13.32 4.03
C GLU A 30 13.03 14.04 2.67
N ALA A 31 12.50 13.41 1.61
CA ALA A 31 12.36 14.03 0.29
C ALA A 31 11.49 15.30 0.34
N LYS A 32 10.37 15.26 1.09
CA LYS A 32 9.51 16.42 1.35
C LYS A 32 10.27 17.52 2.10
N ALA A 33 11.06 17.18 3.10
CA ALA A 33 11.87 18.15 3.84
C ALA A 33 12.88 18.85 2.92
N LYS A 34 13.63 18.10 2.11
CA LYS A 34 14.57 18.67 1.13
C LYS A 34 13.88 19.52 0.07
N ALA A 35 12.69 19.12 -0.40
CA ALA A 35 11.92 19.94 -1.33
C ALA A 35 11.46 21.27 -0.68
N ARG A 36 11.10 21.27 0.60
CA ARG A 36 10.80 22.49 1.37
C ARG A 36 12.02 23.38 1.55
N GLU A 37 13.20 22.79 1.82
CA GLU A 37 14.47 23.52 1.88
C GLU A 37 14.80 24.20 0.55
N ALA A 38 14.59 23.52 -0.58
CA ALA A 38 14.83 24.07 -1.91
C ALA A 38 13.99 25.33 -2.23
N ARG A 39 12.80 25.47 -1.62
CA ARG A 39 11.97 26.69 -1.76
C ARG A 39 12.61 27.92 -1.12
N ASN A 40 13.56 27.74 -0.19
CA ASN A 40 14.25 28.83 0.50
C ASN A 40 15.51 29.30 -0.24
N ILE A 41 15.80 28.78 -1.44
CA ILE A 41 16.93 29.23 -2.25
C ILE A 41 16.74 30.71 -2.60
N ALA A 42 17.79 31.52 -2.36
CA ALA A 42 17.76 32.94 -2.66
C ALA A 42 17.51 33.18 -4.16
N SER A 43 16.66 34.17 -4.47
CA SER A 43 16.30 34.54 -5.85
C SER A 43 15.70 33.40 -6.68
N LEU A 44 15.01 32.44 -6.03
CA LEU A 44 14.32 31.35 -6.71
C LEU A 44 13.25 31.92 -7.67
N PRO A 45 13.29 31.57 -8.97
CA PRO A 45 12.25 32.00 -9.89
C PRO A 45 10.89 31.40 -9.53
N ALA A 46 9.81 32.19 -9.66
CA ALA A 46 8.46 31.76 -9.29
C ALA A 46 8.02 30.46 -9.99
N TYR A 47 8.34 30.30 -11.28
CA TYR A 47 7.98 29.08 -12.01
C TYR A 47 8.67 27.82 -11.46
N VAL A 48 9.80 27.96 -10.77
CA VAL A 48 10.48 26.84 -10.10
C VAL A 48 9.83 26.56 -8.75
N ASP A 49 9.46 27.60 -7.99
CA ASP A 49 8.71 27.44 -6.74
C ASP A 49 7.38 26.69 -6.97
N ASP A 50 6.64 27.05 -8.01
CA ASP A 50 5.39 26.36 -8.38
C ASP A 50 5.62 24.86 -8.64
N ARG A 51 6.76 24.49 -9.24
CA ARG A 51 7.13 23.09 -9.49
C ARG A 51 7.50 22.38 -8.20
N LEU A 52 8.18 23.05 -7.28
CA LEU A 52 8.50 22.51 -5.95
C LEU A 52 7.24 22.31 -5.12
N VAL A 53 6.30 23.26 -5.14
CA VAL A 53 4.99 23.11 -4.49
C VAL A 53 4.27 21.89 -5.03
N ARG A 54 4.20 21.73 -6.37
CA ARG A 54 3.61 20.55 -6.98
C ARG A 54 4.31 19.26 -6.55
N LEU A 55 5.64 19.23 -6.53
CA LEU A 55 6.42 18.06 -6.09
C LEU A 55 6.08 17.68 -4.64
N ILE A 56 6.03 18.66 -3.73
CA ILE A 56 5.66 18.44 -2.33
C ILE A 56 4.27 17.83 -2.23
N THR A 57 3.29 18.36 -2.99
CA THR A 57 1.94 17.82 -3.03
C THR A 57 1.92 16.37 -3.53
N GLU A 58 2.67 16.01 -4.57
CA GLU A 58 2.72 14.62 -5.04
C GLU A 58 3.35 13.68 -4.00
N ILE A 59 4.37 14.12 -3.26
CA ILE A 59 4.98 13.33 -2.17
C ILE A 59 3.97 13.08 -1.04
N GLU A 60 3.18 14.10 -0.68
CA GLU A 60 2.15 14.01 0.36
C GLU A 60 0.99 13.07 -0.03
N ARG A 61 0.84 12.72 -1.31
CA ARG A 61 -0.22 11.81 -1.80
C ARG A 61 0.04 10.33 -1.55
N ILE A 62 1.05 9.95 -0.77
CA ILE A 62 1.24 8.56 -0.34
C ILE A 62 -0.01 7.99 0.35
N ASP A 63 -0.81 8.82 1.01
CA ASP A 63 -2.08 8.41 1.61
C ASP A 63 -3.08 7.85 0.58
N HIS A 64 -3.01 8.31 -0.68
CA HIS A 64 -3.84 7.74 -1.75
C HIS A 64 -3.48 6.28 -2.03
N ILE A 65 -2.21 5.90 -1.88
CA ILE A 65 -1.77 4.51 -2.05
C ILE A 65 -2.32 3.66 -0.90
N LYS A 66 -2.26 4.16 0.35
CA LYS A 66 -2.87 3.50 1.52
C LYS A 66 -4.38 3.28 1.31
N ILE A 67 -5.09 4.27 0.77
CA ILE A 67 -6.52 4.17 0.40
C ILE A 67 -6.75 3.12 -0.70
N ALA A 68 -5.88 3.06 -1.71
CA ALA A 68 -5.99 2.06 -2.78
C ALA A 68 -5.81 0.62 -2.24
N ILE A 69 -4.84 0.39 -1.35
CA ILE A 69 -4.65 -0.91 -0.67
C ILE A 69 -5.91 -1.30 0.10
N LYS A 70 -6.48 -0.36 0.88
CA LYS A 70 -7.73 -0.59 1.60
C LYS A 70 -8.88 -0.92 0.65
N SER A 71 -8.94 -0.28 -0.52
CA SER A 71 -9.96 -0.54 -1.54
C SER A 71 -9.85 -1.96 -2.10
N VAL A 72 -8.62 -2.45 -2.34
CA VAL A 72 -8.39 -3.85 -2.74
C VAL A 72 -8.86 -4.81 -1.64
N ARG A 73 -8.52 -4.56 -0.37
CA ARG A 73 -8.97 -5.38 0.75
C ARG A 73 -10.50 -5.40 0.87
N ASN A 74 -11.16 -4.26 0.67
CA ASN A 74 -12.62 -4.15 0.71
C ASN A 74 -13.31 -4.89 -0.44
N ALA A 75 -12.60 -5.14 -1.55
CA ALA A 75 -13.11 -5.94 -2.66
C ALA A 75 -13.10 -7.45 -2.37
N ILE A 76 -12.39 -7.90 -1.33
CA ILE A 76 -12.42 -9.29 -0.88
C ILE A 76 -13.78 -9.56 -0.20
N PRO A 77 -14.56 -10.56 -0.66
CA PRO A 77 -15.83 -10.88 -0.03
C PRO A 77 -15.65 -11.24 1.45
N LYS A 78 -16.55 -10.74 2.30
CA LYS A 78 -16.55 -11.06 3.74
C LYS A 78 -16.56 -12.56 3.96
N GLY A 79 -15.70 -13.05 4.86
CA GLY A 79 -15.58 -14.47 5.18
C GLY A 79 -14.79 -15.31 4.15
N ALA A 80 -14.42 -14.76 2.99
CA ALA A 80 -13.69 -15.52 1.96
C ALA A 80 -12.32 -16.01 2.45
N ILE A 81 -11.58 -15.17 3.17
CA ILE A 81 -10.27 -15.52 3.73
C ILE A 81 -10.41 -16.66 4.74
N GLN A 82 -11.37 -16.55 5.67
CA GLN A 82 -11.61 -17.56 6.70
C GLN A 82 -12.06 -18.89 6.08
N ALA A 83 -13.01 -18.84 5.14
CA ALA A 83 -13.48 -20.03 4.43
C ALA A 83 -12.34 -20.73 3.67
N GLU A 84 -11.46 -19.98 3.02
CA GLU A 84 -10.28 -20.55 2.36
C GLU A 84 -9.29 -21.16 3.36
N GLN A 85 -9.04 -20.51 4.50
CA GLN A 85 -8.17 -21.03 5.56
C GLN A 85 -8.72 -22.34 6.15
N GLU A 86 -10.02 -22.41 6.41
CA GLU A 86 -10.70 -23.62 6.90
C GLU A 86 -10.60 -24.77 5.89
N GLN A 87 -10.84 -24.50 4.60
CA GLN A 87 -10.67 -25.49 3.54
C GLN A 87 -9.24 -26.04 3.45
N ARG A 88 -8.22 -25.17 3.55
CA ARG A 88 -6.81 -25.60 3.56
C ARG A 88 -6.49 -26.48 4.76
N LYS A 89 -6.96 -26.13 5.96
CA LYS A 89 -6.77 -26.92 7.18
C LYS A 89 -7.42 -28.31 7.08
N ALA A 90 -8.66 -28.36 6.58
CA ALA A 90 -9.38 -29.62 6.36
C ALA A 90 -8.69 -30.52 5.33
N GLY A 91 -8.20 -29.94 4.22
CA GLY A 91 -7.44 -30.68 3.20
C GLY A 91 -6.11 -31.26 3.73
N ILE A 92 -5.40 -30.50 4.59
CA ILE A 92 -4.19 -30.99 5.26
C ILE A 92 -4.52 -32.17 6.19
N GLN A 93 -5.58 -32.08 6.99
CA GLN A 93 -6.02 -33.17 7.86
C GLN A 93 -6.41 -34.44 7.09
N GLN A 94 -7.01 -34.32 5.91
CA GLN A 94 -7.32 -35.47 5.06
C GLN A 94 -6.07 -36.11 4.43
N SER A 95 -5.04 -35.31 4.10
CA SER A 95 -3.78 -35.82 3.55
C SER A 95 -2.88 -36.52 4.56
N LEU A 96 -3.02 -36.22 5.85
CA LEU A 96 -2.25 -36.81 6.95
C LEU A 96 -2.88 -38.09 7.54
N GLY A 97 -4.04 -38.51 7.03
CA GLY A 97 -4.78 -39.71 7.45
C GLY A 97 -4.54 -40.95 6.59
N LEU A 98 -3.36 -41.10 5.97
CA LEU A 98 -2.93 -42.26 5.20
C LEU A 98 -1.75 -42.96 5.88
#